data_AF-A0A940V4B7-F1
#
_entry.id   AF-A0A940V4B7-F1
#
_cell.length_a   1.000
_cell.length_b   1.000
_cell.length_c   1.000
_cell.angle_alpha   90.00
_cell.angle_beta   90.00
_cell.angle_gamma   90.00
#
_symmetry.space_group_name_H-M   'P 1'
#
loop_
_entity.id
_entity.type
_entity.pdbx_description
1 polymer ?
#
loop_
_entity_poly.entity_id
_entity_poly.type
_entity_poly.pdbx_seq_one_letter_code
_entity_poly.pdbx_strand_id
1 'polypeptide(L)'
;MFGNGRKTIGVFITQVHQEFQEVLSKGICKRAEELGYNVAFFANFLGYGEFQYEIGERSIALLPRYQDLDGIIILPDTMFVQDFDKCIRDHIAKYANCPVVSVRQEIKDYYNVLIDDSSVLDKIIHHFIEDHGYRKINFLERGISVPEDVAVSGCDNIAITEDFSPTITTAGMPVFEMGIEAVDKIFRHNNQIHQEKNSILSTVTSIRESCGCELVGTRDALTNRRNRIIKELESKDKAISNNAFMSVELTSIKTIEELDRRLASYTYMNENFASFYMCLYKNWKMLGEEDNTGVNLTRDMIMEVGIKNGEWLQSQEFKRPQLL
;
A
#
# COMPACT_ATOMS: atom_id res chain seq x y z
N MET A 1 -16.01 -5.82 14.49
CA MET A 1 -15.79 -5.40 13.10
C MET A 1 -16.95 -4.60 12.56
N PHE A 2 -16.71 -3.29 12.44
CA PHE A 2 -17.46 -2.20 11.79
C PHE A 2 -18.97 -2.05 12.05
N GLY A 3 -19.66 -3.03 12.63
CA GLY A 3 -21.05 -2.92 13.11
C GLY A 3 -22.11 -2.70 12.03
N ASN A 4 -21.74 -2.78 10.74
CA ASN A 4 -22.61 -2.46 9.61
C ASN A 4 -23.16 -3.70 8.86
N GLY A 5 -22.89 -4.91 9.37
CA GLY A 5 -23.37 -6.18 8.81
C GLY A 5 -22.68 -6.62 7.52
N ARG A 6 -21.72 -5.85 6.98
CA ARG A 6 -20.93 -6.24 5.81
C ARG A 6 -19.79 -7.17 6.20
N LYS A 7 -19.46 -8.08 5.30
CA LYS A 7 -18.26 -8.92 5.40
C LYS A 7 -17.01 -8.06 5.36
N THR A 8 -15.94 -8.46 6.04
CA THR A 8 -14.71 -7.65 6.16
C THR A 8 -13.47 -8.37 5.65
N ILE A 9 -12.73 -7.71 4.75
CA ILE A 9 -11.42 -8.15 4.25
C ILE A 9 -10.32 -7.45 5.05
N GLY A 10 -9.42 -8.22 5.65
CA GLY A 10 -8.20 -7.71 6.28
C GLY A 10 -7.03 -7.72 5.30
N VAL A 11 -6.36 -6.58 5.13
CA VAL A 11 -5.23 -6.44 4.21
C VAL A 11 -3.98 -6.13 5.02
N PHE A 12 -2.99 -7.02 4.98
CA PHE A 12 -1.68 -6.80 5.60
C PHE A 12 -0.68 -6.32 4.55
N ILE A 13 -0.25 -5.07 4.70
CA ILE A 13 0.57 -4.37 3.71
C ILE A 13 1.55 -3.44 4.42
N THR A 14 2.78 -3.33 3.92
CA THR A 14 3.79 -2.43 4.49
C THR A 14 4.05 -1.26 3.55
N GLN A 15 4.29 -0.08 4.11
CA GLN A 15 4.53 1.16 3.35
C GLN A 15 3.40 1.45 2.34
N VAL A 16 2.17 1.59 2.84
CA VAL A 16 0.97 1.84 2.01
C VAL A 16 1.06 3.09 1.11
N HIS A 17 2.01 3.99 1.39
CA HIS A 17 2.27 5.22 0.63
C HIS A 17 3.14 5.01 -0.62
N GLN A 18 3.76 3.84 -0.80
CA GLN A 18 4.53 3.52 -2.00
C GLN A 18 3.60 3.27 -3.18
N GLU A 19 4.04 3.61 -4.39
CA GLU A 19 3.18 3.66 -5.59
C GLU A 19 2.48 2.33 -5.87
N PHE A 20 3.22 1.21 -5.82
CA PHE A 20 2.64 -0.12 -6.00
C PHE A 20 1.52 -0.40 -4.98
N GLN A 21 1.80 -0.16 -3.70
CA GLN A 21 0.85 -0.38 -2.61
C GLN A 21 -0.38 0.52 -2.72
N GLU A 22 -0.19 1.77 -3.15
CA GLU A 22 -1.29 2.72 -3.36
C GLU A 22 -2.22 2.23 -4.48
N VAL A 23 -1.66 1.88 -5.64
CA VAL A 23 -2.44 1.40 -6.80
C VAL A 23 -3.16 0.09 -6.48
N LEU A 24 -2.48 -0.84 -5.80
CA LEU A 24 -3.09 -2.10 -5.37
C LEU A 24 -4.24 -1.86 -4.40
N SER A 25 -4.03 -0.99 -3.40
CA SER A 25 -5.05 -0.64 -2.40
C SER A 25 -6.28 0.00 -3.05
N LYS A 26 -6.11 0.84 -4.08
CA LYS A 26 -7.22 1.38 -4.87
C LYS A 26 -8.01 0.27 -5.58
N GLY A 27 -7.33 -0.71 -6.19
CA GLY A 27 -7.98 -1.87 -6.79
C GLY A 27 -8.79 -2.67 -5.76
N ILE A 28 -8.18 -3.00 -4.62
CA ILE A 28 -8.86 -3.71 -3.52
C ILE A 28 -10.10 -2.94 -3.06
N CYS A 29 -9.96 -1.66 -2.73
CA CYS A 29 -11.07 -0.83 -2.25
C CYS A 29 -12.19 -0.73 -3.28
N LYS A 30 -11.85 -0.51 -4.56
CA LYS A 30 -12.84 -0.40 -5.64
C LYS A 30 -13.66 -1.69 -5.76
N ARG A 31 -12.99 -2.85 -5.77
CA ARG A 31 -13.69 -4.12 -5.91
C ARG A 31 -14.47 -4.52 -4.68
N ALA A 32 -13.93 -4.26 -3.49
CA ALA A 32 -14.62 -4.51 -2.23
C ALA A 32 -15.91 -3.68 -2.13
N GLU A 33 -15.87 -2.41 -2.55
CA GLU A 33 -17.06 -1.55 -2.61
C GLU A 33 -18.14 -2.13 -3.53
N GLU A 34 -17.78 -2.52 -4.76
CA GLU A 34 -18.69 -3.13 -5.74
C GLU A 34 -19.37 -4.40 -5.22
N LEU A 35 -18.66 -5.18 -4.41
CA LEU A 35 -19.13 -6.44 -3.86
C LEU A 35 -19.69 -6.33 -2.43
N GLY A 36 -19.74 -5.12 -1.87
CA GLY A 36 -20.33 -4.86 -0.55
C GLY A 36 -19.48 -5.32 0.65
N TYR A 37 -18.16 -5.38 0.52
CA TYR A 37 -17.23 -5.69 1.61
C TYR A 37 -16.71 -4.42 2.30
N ASN A 38 -16.40 -4.53 3.59
CA ASN A 38 -15.50 -3.61 4.28
C ASN A 38 -14.04 -4.01 4.00
N VAL A 39 -13.13 -3.04 4.04
CA VAL A 39 -11.68 -3.29 3.97
C VAL A 39 -11.01 -2.67 5.19
N ALA A 40 -10.19 -3.45 5.90
CA ALA A 40 -9.35 -2.99 6.98
C ALA A 40 -7.87 -3.19 6.61
N PHE A 41 -7.12 -2.10 6.49
CA PHE A 41 -5.68 -2.16 6.25
C PHE A 41 -4.92 -2.20 7.58
N PHE A 42 -4.01 -3.16 7.69
CA PHE A 42 -3.08 -3.33 8.80
C PHE A 42 -1.67 -3.08 8.28
N ALA A 43 -1.14 -1.88 8.52
CA ALA A 43 0.07 -1.40 7.87
C ALA A 43 1.07 -0.71 8.81
N ASN A 44 2.36 -1.00 8.59
CA ASN A 44 3.51 -0.31 9.20
C ASN A 44 4.31 0.50 8.16
N PHE A 45 5.25 1.33 8.63
CA PHE A 45 5.99 2.30 7.80
C PHE A 45 7.39 1.80 7.39
N LEU A 46 7.86 0.71 8.00
CA LEU A 46 9.16 0.08 7.83
C LEU A 46 10.30 0.84 8.52
N GLY A 47 10.72 0.29 9.67
CA GLY A 47 12.02 0.40 10.34
C GLY A 47 12.82 1.69 10.16
N TYR A 48 12.84 2.54 11.19
CA TYR A 48 13.81 3.63 11.34
C TYR A 48 15.22 3.14 11.75
N GLY A 49 15.55 1.86 11.53
CA GLY A 49 16.86 1.28 11.85
C GLY A 49 17.10 0.93 13.33
N GLU A 50 16.09 1.04 14.20
CA GLU A 50 16.19 0.61 15.61
C GLU A 50 15.29 -0.59 15.93
N PHE A 51 15.86 -1.59 16.60
CA PHE A 51 15.18 -2.84 16.96
C PHE A 51 13.89 -2.64 17.78
N GLN A 52 13.82 -1.60 18.63
CA GLN A 52 12.64 -1.33 19.44
C GLN A 52 11.44 -0.88 18.60
N TYR A 53 11.67 -0.11 17.53
CA TYR A 53 10.61 0.31 16.62
C TYR A 53 10.03 -0.87 15.85
N GLU A 54 10.88 -1.82 15.44
CA GLU A 54 10.44 -3.04 14.77
C GLU A 54 9.49 -3.88 15.64
N ILE A 55 9.67 -3.91 16.96
CA ILE A 55 8.74 -4.57 17.89
C ILE A 55 7.36 -3.91 17.82
N GLY A 56 7.33 -2.57 17.83
CA GLY A 56 6.10 -1.78 17.69
C GLY A 56 5.42 -2.03 16.35
N GLU A 57 6.18 -1.98 15.26
CA GLU A 57 5.67 -2.22 13.90
C GLU A 57 5.14 -3.65 13.70
N ARG A 58 5.79 -4.65 14.32
CA ARG A 58 5.32 -6.03 14.28
C ARG A 58 4.03 -6.24 15.07
N SER A 59 3.78 -5.43 16.11
CA SER A 59 2.60 -5.55 16.96
C SER A 59 1.27 -5.34 16.22
N ILE A 60 1.32 -4.73 15.03
CA ILE A 60 0.18 -4.58 14.12
C ILE A 60 -0.45 -5.93 13.77
N ALA A 61 0.36 -7.00 13.65
CA ALA A 61 -0.13 -8.35 13.40
C ALA A 61 -1.03 -8.89 14.53
N LEU A 62 -1.00 -8.27 15.71
CA LEU A 62 -1.75 -8.69 16.90
C LEU A 62 -3.07 -7.92 17.12
N LEU A 63 -3.31 -6.88 16.32
CA LEU A 63 -4.53 -6.05 16.39
C LEU A 63 -5.78 -6.78 15.85
N PRO A 64 -5.73 -7.49 14.71
CA PRO A 64 -6.93 -8.07 14.12
C PRO A 64 -7.49 -9.23 14.94
N ARG A 65 -8.82 -9.31 15.02
CA ARG A 65 -9.50 -10.56 15.36
C ARG A 65 -9.65 -11.39 14.08
N TYR A 66 -8.64 -12.21 13.79
CA TYR A 66 -8.57 -13.03 12.56
C TYR A 66 -9.81 -13.90 12.33
N GLN A 67 -10.41 -14.43 13.40
CA GLN A 67 -11.61 -15.25 13.36
C GLN A 67 -12.87 -14.51 12.87
N ASP A 68 -12.88 -13.18 12.96
CA ASP A 68 -14.02 -12.34 12.58
C ASP A 68 -13.86 -11.80 11.14
N LEU A 69 -12.74 -12.09 10.45
CA LEU A 69 -12.50 -11.68 9.06
C LEU A 69 -13.14 -12.65 8.08
N ASP A 70 -13.66 -12.14 6.98
CA ASP A 70 -14.27 -12.91 5.88
C ASP A 70 -13.32 -13.15 4.69
N GLY A 71 -12.13 -12.56 4.75
CA GLY A 71 -11.04 -12.81 3.82
C GLY A 71 -9.79 -12.06 4.24
N ILE A 72 -8.63 -12.58 3.86
CA ILE A 72 -7.34 -11.96 4.20
C ILE A 72 -6.52 -11.81 2.93
N ILE A 73 -5.93 -10.64 2.73
CA ILE A 73 -4.95 -10.38 1.68
C ILE A 73 -3.60 -10.10 2.34
N ILE A 74 -2.54 -10.79 1.91
CA ILE A 74 -1.18 -10.57 2.39
C ILE A 74 -0.20 -10.32 1.23
N LEU A 75 0.78 -9.46 1.49
CA LEU A 75 1.86 -9.12 0.57
C LEU A 75 3.23 -9.42 1.21
N PRO A 76 3.66 -10.69 1.25
CA PRO A 76 4.85 -11.08 2.03
C PRO A 76 6.13 -10.37 1.56
N ASP A 77 6.23 -10.09 0.27
CA ASP A 77 7.38 -9.42 -0.34
C ASP A 77 7.49 -7.92 0.00
N THR A 78 6.48 -7.33 0.62
CA THR A 78 6.55 -5.97 1.19
C THR A 78 7.00 -5.94 2.65
N MET A 79 7.03 -7.10 3.32
CA MET A 79 7.17 -7.20 4.77
C MET A 79 8.64 -7.40 5.20
N PHE A 80 9.42 -6.31 5.28
CA PHE A 80 10.84 -6.42 5.67
C PHE A 80 11.10 -6.40 7.18
N VAL A 81 10.09 -6.09 8.01
CA VAL A 81 10.21 -6.16 9.48
C VAL A 81 10.41 -7.61 9.91
N GLN A 82 11.44 -7.85 10.73
CA GLN A 82 11.82 -9.20 11.15
C GLN A 82 10.63 -9.97 11.77
N ASP A 83 10.41 -11.20 11.29
CA ASP A 83 9.33 -12.11 11.71
C ASP A 83 7.90 -11.56 11.54
N PHE A 84 7.68 -10.43 10.85
CA PHE A 84 6.34 -9.86 10.70
C PHE A 84 5.42 -10.77 9.88
N ASP A 85 5.86 -11.17 8.70
CA ASP A 85 5.15 -12.11 7.82
C ASP A 85 4.91 -13.47 8.51
N LYS A 86 5.92 -13.99 9.22
CA LYS A 86 5.78 -15.21 10.04
C LYS A 86 4.70 -15.04 11.11
N CYS A 87 4.73 -13.94 11.86
CA CYS A 87 3.76 -13.65 12.91
C CYS A 87 2.32 -13.60 12.38
N ILE A 88 2.12 -12.95 11.22
CA ILE A 88 0.80 -12.91 10.55
C ILE A 88 0.37 -14.31 10.16
N ARG A 89 1.24 -15.09 9.50
CA ARG A 89 0.91 -16.46 9.07
C ARG A 89 0.59 -17.40 10.24
N ASP A 90 1.32 -17.30 11.34
CA ASP A 90 1.05 -18.08 12.56
C ASP A 90 -0.34 -17.75 13.14
N HIS A 91 -0.76 -16.48 13.10
CA HIS A 91 -2.10 -16.08 13.55
C HIS A 91 -3.19 -16.51 12.57
N ILE A 92 -2.95 -16.40 11.26
CA ILE A 92 -3.87 -16.90 10.23
C ILE A 92 -4.12 -18.39 10.44
N ALA A 93 -3.05 -19.20 10.52
CA ALA A 93 -3.15 -20.65 10.67
C ALA A 93 -3.89 -21.07 11.95
N LYS A 94 -3.78 -20.27 13.02
CA LYS A 94 -4.37 -20.59 14.31
C LYS A 94 -5.81 -20.11 14.48
N TYR A 95 -6.18 -18.99 13.87
CA TYR A 95 -7.41 -18.27 14.21
C TYR A 95 -8.30 -17.91 13.02
N ALA A 96 -7.79 -17.88 11.77
CA ALA A 96 -8.60 -17.50 10.62
C ALA A 96 -9.48 -18.66 10.14
N ASN A 97 -10.72 -18.36 9.78
CA ASN A 97 -11.68 -19.32 9.22
C ASN A 97 -12.08 -18.99 7.77
N CYS A 98 -11.36 -18.07 7.14
CA CYS A 98 -11.70 -17.45 5.87
C CYS A 98 -10.59 -17.66 4.82
N PRO A 99 -10.88 -17.44 3.52
CA PRO A 99 -9.87 -17.57 2.48
C PRO A 99 -8.77 -16.53 2.65
N VAL A 100 -7.55 -16.95 2.34
CA VAL A 100 -6.36 -16.09 2.34
C VAL A 100 -5.83 -16.00 0.92
N VAL A 101 -5.48 -14.79 0.50
CA VAL A 101 -4.88 -14.49 -0.79
C VAL A 101 -3.50 -13.91 -0.58
N SER A 102 -2.48 -14.54 -1.16
CA SER A 102 -1.15 -13.95 -1.31
C SER A 102 -1.03 -13.25 -2.66
N VAL A 103 -0.39 -12.09 -2.67
CA VAL A 103 -0.14 -11.31 -3.88
C VAL A 103 1.37 -11.31 -4.16
N ARG A 104 1.75 -11.54 -5.42
CA ARG A 104 3.12 -11.67 -5.97
C ARG A 104 3.95 -12.87 -5.49
N GLN A 105 3.68 -13.42 -4.31
CA GLN A 105 4.38 -14.59 -3.81
C GLN A 105 3.44 -15.80 -3.74
N GLU A 106 3.89 -16.95 -4.24
CA GLU A 106 3.11 -18.18 -4.13
C GLU A 106 3.21 -18.76 -2.72
N ILE A 107 2.04 -19.04 -2.12
CA ILE A 107 1.92 -19.79 -0.87
C ILE A 107 0.96 -20.96 -1.11
N LYS A 108 1.45 -22.19 -0.91
CA LYS A 108 0.79 -23.46 -1.26
C LYS A 108 -0.67 -23.59 -0.76
N ASP A 109 -0.93 -23.11 0.44
CA ASP A 109 -2.23 -23.27 1.10
C ASP A 109 -3.17 -22.09 0.88
N TYR A 110 -2.71 -21.05 0.20
CA TYR A 110 -3.48 -19.85 -0.10
C TYR A 110 -3.92 -19.81 -1.55
N TYR A 111 -4.87 -18.92 -1.82
CA TYR A 111 -5.06 -18.38 -3.15
C TYR A 111 -3.91 -17.45 -3.48
N ASN A 112 -3.49 -17.40 -4.75
CA ASN A 112 -2.35 -16.59 -5.17
C ASN A 112 -2.69 -15.74 -6.39
N VAL A 113 -2.32 -14.46 -6.33
CA VAL A 113 -2.35 -13.52 -7.46
C VAL A 113 -0.91 -13.26 -7.86
N LEU A 114 -0.47 -13.92 -8.92
CA LEU A 114 0.91 -13.94 -9.42
C LEU A 114 1.00 -13.19 -10.75
N ILE A 115 2.22 -12.88 -11.16
CA ILE A 115 2.50 -12.24 -12.44
C ILE A 115 3.36 -13.18 -13.27
N ASP A 116 3.15 -13.14 -14.58
CA ASP A 116 4.08 -13.74 -15.52
C ASP A 116 5.30 -12.84 -15.71
N ASP A 117 6.28 -12.95 -14.81
CA ASP A 117 7.52 -12.20 -14.88
C ASP A 117 8.43 -12.65 -16.04
N SER A 118 8.19 -13.85 -16.57
CA SER A 118 9.03 -14.44 -17.64
C SER A 118 8.84 -13.75 -18.99
N SER A 119 7.69 -13.11 -19.21
CA SER A 119 7.34 -12.45 -20.47
C SER A 119 7.47 -10.91 -20.44
N VAL A 120 7.83 -10.31 -19.29
CA VAL A 120 7.96 -8.84 -19.13
C VAL A 120 8.89 -8.25 -20.19
N LEU A 121 10.11 -8.80 -20.26
CA LEU A 121 11.13 -8.33 -21.20
C LEU A 121 10.93 -8.89 -22.59
N ASP A 122 10.32 -10.07 -22.71
CA ASP A 122 10.12 -10.76 -23.98
C ASP A 122 9.38 -9.88 -25.00
N LYS A 123 8.26 -9.30 -24.59
CA LYS A 123 7.48 -8.39 -25.45
C LYS A 123 8.26 -7.15 -25.89
N ILE A 124 9.04 -6.54 -24.97
CA ILE A 124 9.86 -5.37 -25.29
C ILE A 124 10.98 -5.75 -26.26
N ILE A 125 11.65 -6.88 -26.01
CA ILE A 125 12.75 -7.36 -26.84
C ILE A 125 12.24 -7.72 -28.24
N HIS A 126 11.10 -8.42 -28.34
CA HIS A 126 10.46 -8.71 -29.63
C HIS A 126 10.10 -7.42 -30.39
N HIS A 127 9.48 -6.45 -29.73
CA HIS A 127 9.21 -5.13 -30.33
C HIS A 127 10.49 -4.45 -30.86
N PHE A 128 11.57 -4.46 -30.08
CA PHE A 128 12.86 -3.90 -30.50
C PHE A 128 13.47 -4.62 -31.70
N ILE A 129 13.35 -5.95 -31.78
CA ILE A 129 13.97 -6.76 -32.84
C ILE A 129 13.15 -6.74 -34.12
N GLU A 130 11.82 -6.82 -34.01
CA GLU A 130 10.88 -7.03 -35.11
C GLU A 130 10.42 -5.71 -35.72
N ASP A 131 10.01 -4.75 -34.89
CA ASP A 131 9.48 -3.47 -35.36
C ASP A 131 10.58 -2.46 -35.67
N HIS A 132 11.66 -2.46 -34.87
CA HIS A 132 12.77 -1.50 -35.02
C HIS A 132 14.05 -2.08 -35.63
N GLY A 133 14.17 -3.41 -35.73
CA GLY A 133 15.35 -4.06 -36.30
C GLY A 133 16.60 -3.99 -35.43
N TYR A 134 16.49 -3.69 -34.13
CA TYR A 134 17.64 -3.58 -33.24
C TYR A 134 18.34 -4.93 -33.03
N ARG A 135 19.68 -4.89 -32.91
CA ARG A 135 20.55 -6.08 -32.78
C ARG A 135 21.60 -5.97 -31.68
N LYS A 136 21.75 -4.81 -31.05
CA LYS A 136 22.70 -4.54 -29.96
C LYS A 136 21.95 -3.83 -28.83
N ILE A 137 21.96 -4.41 -27.64
CA ILE A 137 21.29 -3.87 -26.43
C ILE A 137 22.41 -3.52 -25.43
N ASN A 138 22.45 -2.27 -24.97
CA ASN A 138 23.49 -1.74 -24.07
C ASN A 138 22.88 -0.99 -22.87
N PHE A 139 23.64 -0.84 -21.79
CA PHE A 139 23.31 0.07 -20.68
C PHE A 139 23.96 1.44 -20.94
N LEU A 140 23.23 2.53 -20.68
CA LEU A 140 23.62 3.89 -21.09
C LEU A 140 24.54 4.61 -20.09
N GLU A 141 25.48 5.38 -20.63
CA GLU A 141 26.20 6.48 -19.95
C GLU A 141 25.67 7.85 -20.45
N ARG A 142 26.07 8.95 -19.79
CA ARG A 142 25.62 10.31 -20.12
C ARG A 142 26.10 10.77 -21.50
N GLY A 143 25.30 11.61 -22.17
CA GLY A 143 25.67 12.27 -23.43
C GLY A 143 25.13 11.63 -24.71
N ILE A 144 24.18 10.70 -24.59
CA ILE A 144 23.53 9.96 -25.69
C ILE A 144 22.09 10.47 -25.85
N SER A 145 21.66 10.75 -27.07
CA SER A 145 20.28 11.18 -27.37
C SER A 145 19.33 9.98 -27.44
N VAL A 146 18.17 10.12 -26.83
CA VAL A 146 17.10 9.11 -26.84
C VAL A 146 15.87 9.76 -27.49
N PRO A 147 15.24 9.13 -28.50
CA PRO A 147 15.53 7.80 -29.05
C PRO A 147 16.57 7.77 -30.19
N GLU A 148 17.15 8.91 -30.59
CA GLU A 148 17.92 9.04 -31.85
C GLU A 148 19.17 8.16 -31.92
N ASP A 149 19.94 8.10 -30.83
CA ASP A 149 21.16 7.30 -30.78
C ASP A 149 20.88 5.91 -30.19
N VAL A 150 19.98 5.82 -29.20
CA VAL A 150 19.63 4.57 -28.50
C VAL A 150 18.16 4.59 -28.07
N ALA A 151 17.47 3.48 -28.35
CA ALA A 151 16.16 3.18 -27.75
C ALA A 151 16.29 2.76 -26.28
N VAL A 152 15.42 3.29 -25.44
CA VAL A 152 15.38 2.99 -24.00
C VAL A 152 14.07 2.33 -23.63
N SER A 153 14.14 1.31 -22.77
CA SER A 153 12.98 0.77 -22.06
C SER A 153 13.21 0.71 -20.55
N GLY A 154 12.14 0.89 -19.78
CA GLY A 154 12.09 0.66 -18.34
C GLY A 154 11.35 -0.63 -17.94
N CYS A 155 11.32 -0.86 -16.62
CA CYS A 155 10.49 -1.86 -15.94
C CYS A 155 9.55 -1.13 -14.96
N ASP A 156 8.49 -1.78 -14.54
CA ASP A 156 7.48 -1.38 -13.53
C ASP A 156 6.33 -0.50 -14.06
N ASN A 157 6.50 0.21 -15.17
CA ASN A 157 5.50 1.15 -15.70
C ASN A 157 4.97 2.14 -14.65
N ILE A 158 5.85 2.63 -13.77
CA ILE A 158 5.52 3.67 -12.79
C ILE A 158 5.07 4.96 -13.48
N ALA A 159 4.18 5.72 -12.83
CA ALA A 159 3.51 6.89 -13.39
C ALA A 159 4.48 7.95 -13.93
N ILE A 160 5.62 8.15 -13.27
CA ILE A 160 6.62 9.14 -13.70
C ILE A 160 7.23 8.83 -15.09
N THR A 161 7.15 7.58 -15.57
CA THR A 161 7.61 7.21 -16.93
C THR A 161 6.86 7.97 -18.02
N GLU A 162 5.63 8.41 -17.75
CA GLU A 162 4.84 9.23 -18.66
C GLU A 162 5.37 10.66 -18.76
N ASP A 163 6.19 11.12 -17.81
CA ASP A 163 6.57 12.52 -17.67
C ASP A 163 7.94 12.86 -18.26
N PHE A 164 8.76 11.86 -18.59
CA PHE A 164 10.01 12.05 -19.30
C PHE A 164 9.80 12.58 -20.74
N SER A 165 10.85 13.16 -21.29
CA SER A 165 10.93 13.61 -22.69
C SER A 165 12.22 13.05 -23.30
N PRO A 166 12.14 12.00 -24.14
CA PRO A 166 10.94 11.28 -24.57
C PRO A 166 10.31 10.46 -23.43
N THR A 167 9.01 10.18 -23.54
CA THR A 167 8.30 9.29 -22.60
C THR A 167 8.84 7.85 -22.64
N ILE A 168 8.96 7.19 -21.49
CA ILE A 168 9.69 5.92 -21.38
C ILE A 168 8.80 4.72 -21.74
N THR A 169 9.14 4.02 -22.83
CA THR A 169 8.63 2.68 -23.17
C THR A 169 8.95 1.74 -22.01
N THR A 170 7.98 0.98 -21.53
CA THR A 170 8.17 0.22 -20.28
C THR A 170 7.19 -0.93 -20.21
N ALA A 171 7.56 -2.00 -19.52
CA ALA A 171 6.68 -3.09 -19.18
C ALA A 171 6.49 -3.08 -17.66
N GLY A 172 5.25 -3.28 -17.23
CA GLY A 172 4.91 -3.26 -15.82
C GLY A 172 3.80 -4.24 -15.48
N MET A 173 3.44 -4.21 -14.21
CA MET A 173 2.47 -5.13 -13.62
C MET A 173 1.08 -4.50 -13.69
N PRO A 174 0.01 -5.29 -13.89
CA PRO A 174 -1.36 -4.80 -13.83
C PRO A 174 -1.80 -4.65 -12.36
N VAL A 175 -1.15 -3.76 -11.62
CA VAL A 175 -1.23 -3.65 -10.15
C VAL A 175 -2.66 -3.41 -9.67
N PHE A 176 -3.42 -2.60 -10.40
CA PHE A 176 -4.82 -2.31 -10.06
C PHE A 176 -5.67 -3.58 -10.18
N GLU A 177 -5.53 -4.31 -11.30
CA GLU A 177 -6.24 -5.55 -11.59
C GLU A 177 -5.84 -6.67 -10.63
N MET A 178 -4.59 -6.69 -10.14
CA MET A 178 -4.17 -7.60 -9.08
C MET A 178 -5.00 -7.39 -7.80
N GLY A 179 -5.29 -6.13 -7.47
CA GLY A 179 -6.15 -5.78 -6.33
C GLY A 179 -7.59 -6.21 -6.54
N ILE A 180 -8.12 -6.04 -7.76
CA ILE A 180 -9.44 -6.56 -8.15
C ILE A 180 -9.49 -8.08 -7.99
N GLU A 181 -8.55 -8.81 -8.60
CA GLU A 181 -8.51 -10.27 -8.60
C GLU A 181 -8.35 -10.84 -7.18
N ALA A 182 -7.58 -10.17 -6.31
CA ALA A 182 -7.42 -10.60 -4.92
C ALA A 182 -8.76 -10.59 -4.15
N VAL A 183 -9.57 -9.53 -4.31
CA VAL A 183 -10.91 -9.47 -3.73
C VAL A 183 -11.84 -10.49 -4.38
N ASP A 184 -11.75 -10.65 -5.69
CA ASP A 184 -12.54 -11.61 -6.45
C ASP A 184 -12.31 -13.06 -6.01
N LYS A 185 -11.06 -13.44 -5.69
CA LYS A 185 -10.78 -14.77 -5.14
C LYS A 185 -11.45 -15.00 -3.80
N ILE A 186 -11.43 -14.00 -2.92
CA ILE A 186 -12.15 -14.03 -1.63
C ILE A 186 -13.65 -14.16 -1.87
N PHE A 187 -14.20 -13.36 -2.79
CA PHE A 187 -15.62 -13.37 -3.13
C PHE A 187 -16.07 -14.73 -3.66
N ARG A 188 -15.37 -15.27 -4.68
CA ARG A 188 -15.68 -16.57 -5.28
C ARG A 188 -15.64 -17.68 -4.23
N HIS A 189 -14.64 -17.69 -3.35
CA HIS A 189 -14.54 -18.68 -2.27
C HIS A 189 -15.73 -18.56 -1.30
N ASN A 190 -16.03 -17.35 -0.84
CA ASN A 190 -17.12 -17.09 0.10
C ASN A 190 -18.51 -17.42 -0.47
N ASN A 191 -18.65 -17.49 -1.79
CA ASN A 191 -19.87 -17.87 -2.50
C ASN A 191 -19.81 -19.30 -3.04
N GLN A 192 -18.83 -20.10 -2.65
CA GLN A 192 -18.65 -21.50 -3.07
C GLN A 192 -18.55 -21.67 -4.59
N ILE A 193 -18.03 -20.65 -5.28
CA ILE A 193 -17.76 -20.65 -6.71
C ILE A 193 -16.41 -21.33 -6.94
N HIS A 194 -16.39 -22.35 -7.79
CA HIS A 194 -15.17 -23.05 -8.16
C HIS A 194 -14.18 -22.09 -8.84
N GLN A 195 -12.91 -22.19 -8.46
CA GLN A 195 -11.82 -21.36 -8.99
C GLN A 195 -10.47 -22.03 -8.72
N GLU A 196 -9.48 -21.68 -9.54
CA GLU A 196 -8.09 -22.08 -9.34
C GLU A 196 -7.44 -21.34 -8.17
N LYS A 197 -6.47 -22.01 -7.51
CA LYS A 197 -5.68 -21.38 -6.46
C LYS A 197 -4.88 -20.19 -7.01
N ASN A 198 -4.19 -20.41 -8.12
CA ASN A 198 -3.29 -19.42 -8.72
C ASN A 198 -4.00 -18.69 -9.87
N SER A 199 -3.97 -17.36 -9.85
CA SER A 199 -4.22 -16.51 -11.02
C SER A 199 -2.90 -15.92 -11.46
N ILE A 200 -2.53 -16.10 -12.73
CA ILE A 200 -1.33 -15.51 -13.32
C ILE A 200 -1.80 -14.38 -14.23
N LEU A 201 -1.53 -13.12 -13.85
CA LEU A 201 -1.88 -11.97 -14.67
C LEU A 201 -0.75 -11.65 -15.65
N SER A 202 -1.15 -11.33 -16.88
CA SER A 202 -0.23 -10.89 -17.91
C SER A 202 0.26 -9.47 -17.65
N THR A 203 1.53 -9.26 -17.95
CA THR A 203 2.19 -7.96 -17.89
C THR A 203 1.64 -7.00 -18.93
N VAL A 204 1.68 -5.71 -18.61
CA VAL A 204 1.25 -4.61 -19.49
C VAL A 204 2.50 -3.98 -20.10
N THR A 205 2.56 -3.92 -21.42
CA THR A 205 3.63 -3.23 -22.14
C THR A 205 3.10 -1.91 -22.67
N SER A 206 3.71 -0.81 -22.23
CA SER A 206 3.42 0.55 -22.64
C SER A 206 4.49 0.99 -23.64
N ILE A 207 4.15 0.97 -24.94
CA ILE A 207 5.01 1.51 -26.01
C ILE A 207 4.87 3.03 -26.05
N ARG A 208 6.01 3.73 -26.01
CA ARG A 208 6.11 5.20 -25.94
C ARG A 208 7.28 5.73 -26.79
N GLU A 209 7.63 7.00 -26.59
CA GLU A 209 8.57 7.71 -27.47
C GLU A 209 10.03 7.26 -27.32
N SER A 210 10.44 6.73 -26.17
CA SER A 210 11.85 6.40 -25.92
C SER A 210 12.37 5.23 -26.75
N CYS A 211 11.50 4.48 -27.43
CA CYS A 211 11.92 3.49 -28.43
C CYS A 211 11.83 3.99 -29.88
N GLY A 212 11.50 5.26 -30.10
CA GLY A 212 11.33 5.85 -31.44
C GLY A 212 9.92 5.75 -32.01
N CYS A 213 8.97 5.16 -31.28
CA CYS A 213 7.56 5.18 -31.67
C CYS A 213 6.96 6.57 -31.43
N GLU A 214 6.26 7.11 -32.42
CA GLU A 214 5.48 8.33 -32.20
C GLU A 214 4.25 8.01 -31.36
N LEU A 215 4.08 8.70 -30.23
CA LEU A 215 2.80 8.72 -29.55
C LEU A 215 1.81 9.51 -30.42
N VAL A 216 0.74 8.86 -30.86
CA VAL A 216 -0.41 9.56 -31.49
C VAL A 216 -1.15 10.31 -30.38
N GLY A 217 -0.58 11.44 -29.96
CA GLY A 217 -1.15 12.31 -28.95
C GLY A 217 -2.22 13.20 -29.57
N THR A 218 -3.49 13.00 -29.20
CA THR A 218 -4.49 14.04 -29.41
C THR A 218 -4.11 15.27 -28.56
N ARG A 219 -4.52 16.49 -28.97
CA ARG A 219 -4.35 17.69 -28.12
C ARG A 219 -4.86 17.46 -26.69
N ASP A 220 -5.87 16.62 -26.54
CA ASP A 220 -6.47 16.27 -25.25
C ASP A 220 -5.52 15.44 -24.38
N ALA A 221 -4.76 14.49 -24.96
CA ALA A 221 -3.78 13.69 -24.22
C ALA A 221 -2.67 14.56 -23.59
N LEU A 222 -2.12 15.50 -24.36
CA LEU A 222 -1.13 16.46 -23.87
C LEU A 222 -1.70 17.39 -22.79
N THR A 223 -2.93 17.88 -22.99
CA THR A 223 -3.61 18.72 -22.00
C THR A 223 -3.87 17.95 -20.69
N ASN A 224 -4.31 16.70 -20.78
CA ASN A 224 -4.56 15.83 -19.64
C ASN A 224 -3.27 15.51 -18.87
N ARG A 225 -2.16 15.21 -19.57
CA ARG A 225 -0.84 15.01 -18.95
C ARG A 225 -0.42 16.27 -18.19
N ARG A 226 -0.46 17.43 -18.82
CA ARG A 226 -0.10 18.71 -18.17
C ARG A 226 -0.95 18.96 -16.92
N ASN A 227 -2.26 18.80 -17.01
CA ASN A 227 -3.16 19.04 -15.88
C ASN A 227 -2.90 18.04 -14.73
N ARG A 228 -2.53 16.80 -15.05
CA ARG A 228 -2.14 15.78 -14.05
C ARG A 228 -0.86 16.19 -13.31
N ILE A 229 0.18 16.58 -14.05
CA ILE A 229 1.46 17.04 -13.47
C ILE A 229 1.22 18.23 -12.55
N ILE A 230 0.46 19.23 -13.00
CA ILE A 230 0.14 20.42 -12.18
C ILE A 230 -0.56 20.02 -10.89
N LYS A 231 -1.60 19.18 -10.98
CA LYS A 231 -2.35 18.72 -9.80
C LYS A 231 -1.47 17.92 -8.83
N GLU A 232 -0.56 17.10 -9.36
CA GLU A 232 0.37 16.33 -8.54
C GLU A 232 1.41 17.23 -7.85
N LEU A 233 1.95 18.22 -8.55
CA LEU A 233 2.84 19.23 -7.99
C LEU A 233 2.14 20.05 -6.89
N GLU A 234 0.93 20.54 -7.15
CA GLU A 234 0.13 21.26 -6.14
C GLU A 234 -0.13 20.39 -4.90
N SER A 235 -0.45 19.11 -5.10
CA SER A 235 -0.66 18.16 -4.00
C SER A 235 0.63 17.92 -3.20
N LYS A 236 1.77 17.75 -3.89
CA LYS A 236 3.08 17.56 -3.27
C LYS A 236 3.52 18.81 -2.52
N ASP A 237 3.36 19.99 -3.09
CA ASP A 237 3.70 21.27 -2.46
C ASP A 237 2.84 21.51 -1.20
N LYS A 238 1.53 21.22 -1.27
CA LYS A 238 0.63 21.25 -0.10
C LYS A 238 1.09 20.27 0.97
N ALA A 239 1.42 19.04 0.60
CA ALA A 239 1.89 18.02 1.54
C ALA A 239 3.24 18.40 2.18
N ILE A 240 4.21 18.87 1.40
CA ILE A 240 5.51 19.33 1.89
C ILE A 240 5.34 20.48 2.87
N SER A 241 4.56 21.49 2.50
CA SER A 241 4.30 22.66 3.35
C SER A 241 3.62 22.24 4.65
N ASN A 242 2.54 21.44 4.56
CA ASN A 242 1.82 20.95 5.73
C ASN A 242 2.70 20.10 6.65
N ASN A 243 3.52 19.21 6.10
CA ASN A 243 4.44 18.38 6.88
C ASN A 243 5.53 19.22 7.54
N ALA A 244 6.05 20.24 6.87
CA ALA A 244 7.03 21.15 7.44
C ALA A 244 6.45 21.95 8.62
N PHE A 245 5.24 22.52 8.46
CA PHE A 245 4.56 23.23 9.54
C PHE A 245 4.24 22.29 10.71
N MET A 246 3.72 21.09 10.43
CA MET A 246 3.47 20.07 11.44
C MET A 246 4.73 19.72 12.21
N SER A 247 5.85 19.50 11.53
CA SER A 247 7.13 19.21 12.19
C SER A 247 7.56 20.35 13.12
N VAL A 248 7.48 21.61 12.66
CA VAL A 248 7.86 22.78 13.49
C VAL A 248 6.95 22.88 14.72
N GLU A 249 5.64 22.76 14.55
CA GLU A 249 4.71 22.84 15.66
C GLU A 249 4.91 21.69 16.67
N LEU A 250 5.02 20.45 16.20
CA LEU A 250 5.20 19.28 17.07
C LEU A 250 6.51 19.35 17.88
N THR A 251 7.59 19.92 17.33
CA THR A 251 8.85 20.11 18.08
C THR A 251 8.76 21.13 19.21
N SER A 252 7.78 22.04 19.16
CA SER A 252 7.62 23.08 20.17
C SER A 252 6.79 22.66 21.39
N ILE A 253 6.17 21.47 21.31
CA ILE A 253 5.24 20.94 22.30
C ILE A 253 5.96 20.50 23.57
N LYS A 254 5.42 20.90 24.73
CA LYS A 254 6.02 20.59 26.04
C LYS A 254 5.15 19.70 26.93
N THR A 255 3.87 19.56 26.63
CA THR A 255 2.95 18.72 27.41
C THR A 255 2.10 17.83 26.50
N ILE A 256 1.58 16.73 27.07
CA ILE A 256 0.73 15.77 26.35
C ILE A 256 -0.59 16.44 25.91
N GLU A 257 -1.16 17.30 26.75
CA GLU A 257 -2.41 18.01 26.43
C GLU A 257 -2.24 19.01 25.28
N GLU A 258 -1.02 19.53 25.08
CA GLU A 258 -0.69 20.33 23.90
C GLU A 258 -0.50 19.44 22.67
N LEU A 259 0.13 18.27 22.81
CA LEU A 259 0.23 17.26 21.74
C LEU A 259 -1.15 16.85 21.21
N ASP A 260 -2.08 16.49 22.09
CA ASP A 260 -3.41 16.03 21.70
C ASP A 260 -4.18 17.09 20.92
N ARG A 261 -4.14 18.35 21.38
CA ARG A 261 -4.79 19.48 20.69
C ARG A 261 -4.17 19.73 19.32
N ARG A 262 -2.85 19.60 19.19
CA ARG A 262 -2.13 19.83 17.93
C ARG A 262 -2.36 18.71 16.93
N LEU A 263 -2.21 17.45 17.34
CA LEU A 263 -2.49 16.30 16.49
C LEU A 263 -3.91 16.36 15.93
N ALA A 264 -4.90 16.73 16.75
CA ALA A 264 -6.27 16.87 16.29
C ALA A 264 -6.46 17.95 15.23
N SER A 265 -5.76 19.07 15.31
CA SER A 265 -5.85 20.12 14.26
C SER A 265 -5.40 19.60 12.88
N TYR A 266 -4.44 18.67 12.87
CA TYR A 266 -3.95 18.05 11.64
C TYR A 266 -4.85 16.95 11.10
N THR A 267 -5.75 16.37 11.91
CA THR A 267 -6.70 15.37 11.41
C THR A 267 -7.63 15.91 10.33
N TYR A 268 -7.98 17.21 10.40
CA TYR A 268 -8.80 17.89 9.38
C TYR A 268 -8.09 18.06 8.03
N MET A 269 -6.76 17.93 7.98
CA MET A 269 -6.03 17.94 6.71
C MET A 269 -6.22 16.65 5.92
N ASN A 270 -6.63 15.57 6.58
CA ASN A 270 -6.89 14.29 5.95
C ASN A 270 -8.31 14.27 5.38
N GLU A 271 -8.45 14.78 4.16
CA GLU A 271 -9.71 14.78 3.42
C GLU A 271 -10.26 13.34 3.29
N ASN A 272 -11.58 13.17 3.42
CA ASN A 272 -12.31 11.89 3.36
C ASN A 272 -12.18 10.94 4.56
N PHE A 273 -11.62 11.38 5.69
CA PHE A 273 -11.66 10.61 6.93
C PHE A 273 -12.93 10.92 7.72
N ALA A 274 -13.76 9.91 7.97
CA ALA A 274 -14.93 10.05 8.83
C ALA A 274 -14.55 10.11 10.32
N SER A 275 -13.43 9.49 10.70
CA SER A 275 -13.00 9.39 12.10
C SER A 275 -11.49 9.16 12.19
N PHE A 276 -10.89 9.59 13.31
CA PHE A 276 -9.49 9.39 13.64
C PHE A 276 -9.37 8.97 15.11
N TYR A 277 -8.53 7.97 15.38
CA TYR A 277 -8.31 7.44 16.72
C TYR A 277 -6.81 7.22 16.95
N MET A 278 -6.28 7.78 18.03
CA MET A 278 -4.94 7.47 18.53
C MET A 278 -5.08 6.57 19.75
N CYS A 279 -4.68 5.31 19.61
CA CYS A 279 -4.80 4.30 20.64
C CYS A 279 -3.42 3.83 21.08
N LEU A 280 -3.12 4.00 22.37
CA LEU A 280 -1.83 3.66 22.98
C LEU A 280 -2.01 2.53 24.00
N TYR A 281 -0.89 1.91 24.42
CA TYR A 281 -0.90 0.98 25.54
C TYR A 281 -1.23 1.73 26.84
N LYS A 282 -2.01 1.14 27.74
CA LYS A 282 -2.46 1.81 28.97
C LYS A 282 -1.33 2.45 29.79
N ASN A 283 -0.17 1.82 29.83
CA ASN A 283 1.01 2.26 30.59
C ASN A 283 2.04 3.02 29.73
N TRP A 284 1.66 3.56 28.57
CA TRP A 284 2.61 4.21 27.65
C TRP A 284 3.39 5.38 28.26
N LYS A 285 2.83 6.09 29.25
CA LYS A 285 3.51 7.19 29.97
C LYS A 285 4.65 6.72 30.89
N MET A 286 4.72 5.42 31.20
CA MET A 286 5.72 4.82 32.09
C MET A 286 6.90 4.22 31.29
N LEU A 287 6.96 4.42 29.97
CA LEU A 287 7.99 3.84 29.08
C LEU A 287 9.37 4.50 29.18
N GLY A 288 9.69 5.15 30.29
CA GLY A 288 10.98 5.75 30.57
C GLY A 288 11.47 5.31 31.95
N GLU A 289 12.71 4.83 32.00
CA GLU A 289 13.47 4.31 33.15
C GLU A 289 13.53 2.76 33.26
N GLU A 290 14.65 2.23 32.79
CA GLU A 290 15.27 0.92 33.12
C GLU A 290 14.67 -0.42 32.65
N ASP A 291 13.56 -0.47 31.91
CA ASP A 291 13.07 -1.77 31.41
C ASP A 291 13.66 -2.19 30.05
N ASN A 292 14.92 -2.65 30.10
CA ASN A 292 15.58 -3.38 29.00
C ASN A 292 15.05 -4.83 28.86
N THR A 293 13.96 -5.17 29.55
CA THR A 293 13.30 -6.47 29.47
C THR A 293 11.97 -6.33 28.73
N GLY A 294 11.92 -6.95 27.54
CA GLY A 294 10.78 -7.15 26.65
C GLY A 294 9.52 -6.31 26.90
N VAL A 295 9.20 -5.42 25.95
CA VAL A 295 7.92 -4.67 25.88
C VAL A 295 6.76 -5.60 26.26
N ASN A 296 6.25 -5.47 27.49
CA ASN A 296 5.13 -6.26 27.95
C ASN A 296 3.86 -5.62 27.36
N LEU A 297 3.58 -5.96 26.09
CA LEU A 297 2.47 -5.43 25.31
C LEU A 297 1.16 -5.83 25.99
N THR A 298 0.69 -4.98 26.89
CA THR A 298 -0.56 -5.21 27.61
C THR A 298 -1.71 -5.34 26.63
N ARG A 299 -2.72 -6.14 26.98
CA ARG A 299 -3.96 -6.20 26.19
C ARG A 299 -4.81 -4.95 26.36
N ASP A 300 -4.43 -4.05 27.25
CA ASP A 300 -5.22 -2.91 27.67
C ASP A 300 -4.72 -1.68 26.95
N MET A 301 -5.62 -1.08 26.19
CA MET A 301 -5.36 0.11 25.40
C MET A 301 -6.17 1.27 25.93
N ILE A 302 -5.66 2.47 25.69
CA ILE A 302 -6.34 3.73 25.95
C ILE A 302 -6.44 4.51 24.64
N MET A 303 -7.63 5.00 24.32
CA MET A 303 -7.81 6.00 23.27
C MET A 303 -7.49 7.37 23.87
N GLU A 304 -6.34 7.94 23.52
CA GLU A 304 -5.93 9.28 23.98
C GLU A 304 -6.62 10.36 23.14
N VAL A 305 -6.70 10.14 21.82
CA VAL A 305 -7.39 11.04 20.89
C VAL A 305 -8.45 10.25 20.15
N GLY A 306 -9.69 10.74 20.16
CA GLY A 306 -10.80 10.20 19.38
C GLY A 306 -11.59 11.32 18.74
N ILE A 307 -11.70 11.29 17.42
CA ILE A 307 -12.48 12.24 16.63
C ILE A 307 -13.40 11.43 15.74
N LYS A 308 -14.71 11.69 15.80
CA LYS A 308 -15.71 11.01 14.98
C LYS A 308 -16.67 12.04 14.40
N ASN A 309 -16.76 12.10 13.08
CA ASN A 309 -17.59 13.06 12.35
C ASN A 309 -17.33 14.53 12.77
N GLY A 310 -16.07 14.87 13.07
CA GLY A 310 -15.67 16.19 13.56
C GLY A 310 -15.91 16.45 15.05
N GLU A 311 -16.53 15.51 15.78
CA GLU A 311 -16.77 15.62 17.22
C GLU A 311 -15.69 14.90 18.04
N TRP A 312 -15.33 15.51 19.16
CA TRP A 312 -14.37 14.96 20.11
C TRP A 312 -15.00 13.89 20.99
N LEU A 313 -14.27 12.80 21.17
CA LEU A 313 -14.64 11.72 22.07
C LEU A 313 -13.81 11.79 23.35
N GLN A 314 -14.42 11.41 24.47
CA GLN A 314 -13.69 11.25 25.72
C GLN A 314 -12.77 10.05 25.67
N SER A 315 -11.63 10.16 26.37
CA SER A 315 -10.70 9.04 26.51
C SER A 315 -11.40 7.81 27.09
N GLN A 316 -11.10 6.65 26.52
CA GLN A 316 -11.72 5.38 26.89
C GLN A 316 -10.68 4.26 26.93
N GLU A 317 -10.75 3.44 27.98
CA GLU A 317 -9.98 2.20 28.07
C GLU A 317 -10.75 1.04 27.43
N PHE A 318 -10.04 0.18 26.70
CA PHE A 318 -10.61 -1.00 26.06
C PHE A 318 -9.56 -2.09 25.90
N LYS A 319 -10.00 -3.32 25.62
CA LYS A 319 -9.09 -4.42 25.29
C LYS A 319 -8.73 -4.34 23.81
N ARG A 320 -7.46 -4.56 23.44
CA ARG A 320 -6.94 -4.56 22.06
C ARG A 320 -7.86 -5.23 21.02
N PRO A 321 -8.47 -6.41 21.27
CA PRO A 321 -9.38 -7.04 20.29
C PRO A 321 -10.66 -6.23 19.99
N GLN A 322 -11.02 -5.26 20.82
CA GLN A 322 -12.18 -4.38 20.67
C GLN A 322 -11.89 -3.16 19.79
N LEU A 323 -10.64 -2.99 19.30
CA LEU A 323 -10.27 -1.90 18.40
C LEU A 323 -11.08 -1.89 17.09
N LEU A 324 -11.63 -3.05 16.68
CA LEU A 324 -12.27 -3.28 15.37
C LEU A 324 -13.73 -3.77 15.46
#